data_AF-A0AAE2CJC6-F1
#
_entry.id   AF-A0AAE2CJC6-F1
#
_cell.length_a   1.000
_cell.length_b   1.000
_cell.length_c   1.000
_cell.angle_alpha   90.00
_cell.angle_beta   90.00
_cell.angle_gamma   90.00
#
_symmetry.space_group_name_H-M   'P 1'
#
loop_
_entity.id
_entity.type
_entity.pdbx_description
1 polymer ?
#
loop_
_entity_poly.entity_id
_entity_poly.type
_entity_poly.pdbx_seq_one_letter_code
_entity_poly.pdbx_strand_id
1 'polypeptide(L)'
;MDLSVSYLTLILTLQISLLLFSRVAFGAKFTFVNKCDYTVWPGILANAGSPKLGSTGFELPRDSSRTFVAPAGWSGRFWGRTGCKFSDESGSCQTGDCGSGQEECNGSGAAPPATLAEFTLGTGGLDFYDVSLVDGYNLPMIVEATGGTGMCASTGCVTDLNRVCPSELRVGGGAACKSACEAFGSPEYCCSGAFNSPASCRPSVYSQMFKSACPRSYSYAYDDPTSTFTCSAADYTVTFCPSMPSQKSSKDPTPTTTTTATTTTTTGATNAETSLSGTDTTPVAGSEPGSGLGVTGSDPEPDFGSGSQAMLADGSWMADMAMGGSARVYCHSALRAAGFIASTYLIISIFS
;
A
#
# COMPACT_ATOMS: atom_id res chain seq x y z
N MET A 1 -50.47 -13.99 37.69
CA MET A 1 -50.32 -13.69 36.24
C MET A 1 -48.84 -13.84 35.84
N ASP A 2 -48.22 -14.94 36.26
CA ASP A 2 -46.80 -14.87 36.66
C ASP A 2 -45.89 -15.52 35.61
N LEU A 3 -46.41 -16.53 34.90
CA LEU A 3 -45.70 -17.19 33.81
C LEU A 3 -45.41 -16.25 32.63
N SER A 4 -46.33 -15.34 32.29
CA SER A 4 -46.13 -14.35 31.23
C SER A 4 -45.14 -13.25 31.62
N VAL A 5 -45.12 -12.85 32.89
CA VAL A 5 -44.14 -11.88 33.42
C VAL A 5 -42.74 -12.47 33.41
N SER A 6 -42.57 -13.73 33.85
CA SER A 6 -41.28 -14.44 33.82
C SER A 6 -40.76 -14.68 32.40
N TYR A 7 -41.63 -14.94 31.41
CA TYR A 7 -41.22 -15.02 30.01
C TYR A 7 -40.76 -13.67 29.47
N LEU A 8 -41.46 -12.58 29.82
CA LEU A 8 -41.11 -11.23 29.36
C LEU A 8 -39.77 -10.76 29.95
N THR A 9 -39.48 -11.03 31.23
CA THR A 9 -38.20 -10.71 31.85
C THR A 9 -37.05 -11.56 31.31
N LEU A 10 -37.28 -12.84 31.00
CA LEU A 10 -36.28 -13.70 30.35
C LEU A 10 -35.95 -13.22 28.93
N ILE A 11 -36.96 -12.84 28.13
CA ILE A 11 -36.74 -12.29 26.78
C ILE A 11 -35.99 -10.96 26.86
N LEU A 12 -36.39 -10.06 27.77
CA LEU A 12 -35.75 -8.75 27.93
C LEU A 12 -34.30 -8.87 28.41
N THR A 13 -34.01 -9.76 29.37
CA THR A 13 -32.63 -10.02 29.82
C THR A 13 -31.79 -10.68 28.74
N LEU A 14 -32.34 -11.58 27.92
CA LEU A 14 -31.64 -12.15 26.78
C LEU A 14 -31.35 -11.09 25.70
N GLN A 15 -32.28 -10.18 25.41
CA GLN A 15 -32.10 -9.07 24.47
C GLN A 15 -31.03 -8.08 24.97
N ILE A 16 -31.09 -7.66 26.24
CA ILE A 16 -30.09 -6.78 26.86
C ILE A 16 -28.71 -7.46 26.90
N SER A 17 -28.67 -8.75 27.23
CA SER A 17 -27.45 -9.56 27.16
C SER A 17 -26.88 -9.57 25.74
N LEU A 18 -27.71 -9.83 24.72
CA LEU A 18 -27.28 -9.84 23.32
C LEU A 18 -26.75 -8.47 22.86
N LEU A 19 -27.32 -7.36 23.35
CA LEU A 19 -26.86 -5.99 23.07
C LEU A 19 -25.58 -5.60 23.84
N LEU A 20 -25.35 -6.17 25.03
CA LEU A 20 -24.13 -5.96 25.81
C LEU A 20 -22.97 -6.87 25.34
N PHE A 21 -23.29 -8.04 24.78
CA PHE A 21 -22.32 -8.97 24.19
C PHE A 21 -22.12 -8.76 22.67
N SER A 22 -23.00 -8.02 21.99
CA SER A 22 -22.70 -7.48 20.66
C SER A 22 -21.60 -6.44 20.78
N ARG A 23 -20.35 -6.91 20.81
CA ARG A 23 -19.20 -6.07 20.53
C ARG A 23 -19.41 -5.51 19.13
N VAL A 24 -19.76 -4.23 19.03
CA VAL A 24 -19.48 -3.47 17.83
C VAL A 24 -17.97 -3.55 17.65
N ALA A 25 -17.52 -4.41 16.74
CA ALA A 25 -16.14 -4.51 16.37
C ALA A 25 -15.82 -3.25 15.55
N PHE A 26 -15.47 -2.17 16.25
CA PHE A 26 -14.82 -1.04 15.62
C PHE A 26 -13.57 -1.56 14.91
N GLY A 27 -13.51 -1.34 13.61
CA GLY A 27 -12.54 -1.93 12.71
C GLY A 27 -12.90 -1.57 11.28
N ALA A 28 -11.89 -1.50 10.41
CA ALA A 28 -12.06 -1.12 9.02
C ALA A 28 -12.08 -2.37 8.12
N LYS A 29 -12.88 -2.34 7.07
CA LYS A 29 -12.75 -3.29 5.96
C LYS A 29 -11.66 -2.82 5.01
N PHE A 30 -10.75 -3.72 4.66
CA PHE A 30 -9.79 -3.53 3.56
C PHE A 30 -10.25 -4.37 2.37
N THR A 31 -10.68 -3.71 1.29
CA THR A 31 -11.05 -4.37 0.04
C THR A 31 -9.93 -4.20 -0.98
N PHE A 32 -9.29 -5.30 -1.34
CA PHE A 32 -8.27 -5.36 -2.38
C PHE A 32 -8.95 -5.57 -3.73
N VAL A 33 -8.59 -4.77 -4.74
CA VAL A 33 -9.14 -4.85 -6.10
C VAL A 33 -8.01 -4.91 -7.09
N ASN A 34 -8.00 -5.93 -7.96
CA ASN A 34 -7.03 -6.01 -9.05
C ASN A 34 -7.65 -5.49 -10.36
N LYS A 35 -7.16 -4.35 -10.85
CA LYS A 35 -7.47 -3.79 -12.18
C LYS A 35 -6.33 -3.91 -13.19
N CYS A 36 -5.26 -4.63 -12.84
CA CYS A 36 -4.22 -5.02 -13.79
C CYS A 36 -4.77 -6.02 -14.80
N ASP A 37 -4.17 -6.10 -15.98
CA ASP A 37 -4.51 -7.10 -17.00
C ASP A 37 -3.93 -8.50 -16.70
N TYR A 38 -3.16 -8.62 -15.61
CA TYR A 38 -2.54 -9.84 -15.07
C TYR A 38 -2.95 -10.09 -13.60
N THR A 39 -2.73 -11.32 -13.11
CA THR A 39 -2.88 -11.68 -11.69
C THR A 39 -1.83 -10.97 -10.83
N VAL A 40 -2.27 -10.41 -9.70
CA VAL A 40 -1.42 -9.88 -8.64
C VAL A 40 -1.53 -10.82 -7.45
N TRP A 41 -0.46 -10.99 -6.67
CA TRP A 41 -0.51 -11.70 -5.40
C TRP A 41 -0.27 -10.72 -4.25
N PRO A 42 -1.30 -10.13 -3.64
CA PRO A 42 -1.07 -9.20 -2.54
C PRO A 42 -0.34 -9.86 -1.36
N GLY A 43 0.46 -9.07 -0.68
CA GLY A 43 1.06 -9.40 0.62
C GLY A 43 0.47 -8.52 1.71
N ILE A 44 0.36 -9.06 2.92
CA ILE A 44 -0.12 -8.36 4.12
C ILE A 44 0.88 -8.59 5.25
N LEU A 45 1.48 -7.49 5.73
CA LEU A 45 2.28 -7.48 6.95
C LEU A 45 1.55 -6.69 8.04
N ALA A 46 1.21 -7.34 9.15
CA ALA A 46 0.80 -6.65 10.36
C ALA A 46 2.04 -6.24 11.15
N ASN A 47 2.04 -5.01 11.68
CA ASN A 47 3.15 -4.47 12.46
C ASN A 47 3.23 -5.08 13.86
N ALA A 48 4.37 -4.86 14.54
CA ALA A 48 4.58 -5.34 15.91
C ALA A 48 3.43 -4.90 16.84
N GLY A 49 2.81 -5.86 17.53
CA GLY A 49 1.65 -5.64 18.40
C GLY A 49 0.29 -5.70 17.71
N SER A 50 0.23 -5.65 16.37
CA SER A 50 -1.01 -5.87 15.61
C SER A 50 -1.23 -7.35 15.27
N PRO A 51 -2.47 -7.86 15.30
CA PRO A 51 -2.75 -9.22 14.91
C PRO A 51 -2.60 -9.41 13.38
N LYS A 52 -2.20 -10.62 12.97
CA LYS A 52 -2.36 -11.06 11.58
C LYS A 52 -3.84 -10.99 11.18
N LEU A 53 -4.11 -10.55 9.95
CA LEU A 53 -5.44 -10.64 9.35
C LEU A 53 -5.72 -12.09 8.91
N GLY A 54 -6.86 -12.34 8.27
CA GLY A 54 -7.25 -13.68 7.80
C GLY A 54 -6.36 -14.31 6.72
N SER A 55 -5.30 -13.62 6.30
CA SER A 55 -4.21 -14.07 5.43
C SER A 55 -3.05 -13.07 5.56
N THR A 56 -1.83 -13.52 5.24
CA THR A 56 -0.61 -12.71 5.05
C THR A 56 -0.17 -12.63 3.59
N GLY A 57 -0.80 -13.36 2.68
CA GLY A 57 -0.61 -13.24 1.23
C GLY A 57 -1.51 -14.19 0.45
N PHE A 58 -1.99 -13.76 -0.72
CA PHE A 58 -3.01 -14.49 -1.49
C PHE A 58 -2.96 -14.22 -3.00
N GLU A 59 -3.51 -15.11 -3.83
CA GLU A 59 -3.78 -14.82 -5.25
C GLU A 59 -4.98 -13.87 -5.41
N LEU A 60 -4.82 -12.83 -6.26
CA LEU A 60 -5.90 -11.94 -6.67
C LEU A 60 -5.94 -11.84 -8.21
N PRO A 61 -6.74 -12.69 -8.88
CA PRO A 61 -6.88 -12.69 -10.34
C PRO A 61 -7.34 -11.33 -10.90
N ARG A 62 -7.12 -11.12 -12.19
CA ARG A 62 -7.61 -9.94 -12.93
C ARG A 62 -9.10 -9.68 -12.66
N ASP A 63 -9.45 -8.40 -12.51
CA ASP A 63 -10.82 -7.89 -12.35
C ASP A 63 -11.58 -8.47 -11.14
N SER A 64 -10.87 -9.10 -10.20
CA SER A 64 -11.42 -9.66 -8.95
C SER A 64 -11.14 -8.76 -7.73
N SER A 65 -11.79 -9.10 -6.61
CA SER A 65 -11.61 -8.41 -5.33
C SER A 65 -11.68 -9.37 -4.14
N ARG A 66 -10.94 -9.06 -3.06
CA ARG A 66 -10.99 -9.79 -1.78
C ARG A 66 -11.01 -8.81 -0.61
N THR A 67 -11.88 -9.05 0.38
CA THR A 67 -12.03 -8.17 1.54
C THR A 67 -11.56 -8.84 2.83
N PHE A 68 -10.89 -8.08 3.69
CA PHE A 68 -10.53 -8.44 5.06
C PHE A 68 -11.10 -7.41 6.05
N VAL A 69 -11.19 -7.80 7.33
CA VAL A 69 -11.56 -6.89 8.42
C VAL A 69 -10.36 -6.78 9.35
N ALA A 70 -9.90 -5.55 9.59
CA ALA A 70 -8.88 -5.26 10.60
C ALA A 70 -9.54 -4.66 11.85
N PRO A 71 -9.08 -5.00 13.07
CA PRO A 71 -9.59 -4.37 14.29
C PRO A 71 -9.15 -2.89 14.37
N ALA A 72 -9.90 -2.07 15.12
CA ALA A 72 -9.43 -0.75 15.51
C ALA A 72 -8.09 -0.85 16.27
N GLY A 73 -7.19 0.11 16.02
CA GLY A 73 -5.81 0.05 16.51
C GLY A 73 -4.87 -0.82 15.67
N TRP A 74 -5.32 -1.46 14.58
CA TRP A 74 -4.45 -2.23 13.69
C TRP A 74 -3.52 -1.32 12.90
N SER A 75 -2.24 -1.70 12.83
CA SER A 75 -1.21 -1.06 12.02
C SER A 75 -0.50 -2.11 11.18
N GLY A 76 -0.15 -1.77 9.95
CA GLY A 76 0.49 -2.67 9.01
C GLY A 76 0.57 -2.08 7.61
N ARG A 77 1.08 -2.89 6.67
CA ARG A 77 1.29 -2.51 5.28
C ARG A 77 0.88 -3.60 4.30
N PHE A 78 0.47 -3.17 3.12
CA PHE A 78 0.10 -4.03 2.00
C PHE A 78 0.91 -3.69 0.75
N TRP A 79 1.10 -4.68 -0.12
CA TRP A 79 1.74 -4.49 -1.42
C TRP A 79 1.21 -5.52 -2.42
N GLY A 80 1.46 -5.30 -3.72
CA GLY A 80 1.19 -6.29 -4.76
C GLY A 80 2.48 -6.98 -5.21
N ARG A 81 2.47 -8.31 -5.32
CA ARG A 81 3.54 -9.09 -5.97
C ARG A 81 3.16 -9.43 -7.41
N THR A 82 4.15 -9.49 -8.31
CA THR A 82 3.94 -9.80 -9.73
C THR A 82 4.87 -10.89 -10.24
N GLY A 83 4.47 -11.55 -11.33
CA GLY A 83 5.26 -12.61 -11.96
C GLY A 83 5.45 -13.86 -11.10
N CYS A 84 4.55 -14.11 -10.14
CA CYS A 84 4.69 -15.19 -9.17
C CYS A 84 4.50 -16.58 -9.79
N LYS A 85 5.26 -17.54 -9.26
CA LYS A 85 5.12 -18.97 -9.55
C LYS A 85 5.32 -19.74 -8.25
N PHE A 86 4.30 -20.49 -7.84
CA PHE A 86 4.34 -21.36 -6.67
C PHE A 86 4.16 -22.82 -7.12
N SER A 87 5.03 -23.71 -6.65
CA SER A 87 4.86 -25.17 -6.71
C SER A 87 4.54 -25.73 -5.32
N ASP A 88 4.30 -27.05 -5.24
CA ASP A 88 4.05 -27.75 -3.97
C ASP A 88 5.27 -27.70 -3.02
N GLU A 89 6.49 -27.48 -3.54
CA GLU A 89 7.72 -27.36 -2.75
C GLU A 89 8.06 -25.91 -2.38
N SER A 90 8.03 -24.98 -3.36
CA SER A 90 8.34 -23.57 -3.12
C SER A 90 7.90 -22.67 -4.28
N GLY A 91 7.93 -21.36 -4.08
CA GLY A 91 7.74 -20.38 -5.14
C GLY A 91 8.40 -19.04 -4.87
N SER A 92 8.31 -18.17 -5.87
CA SER A 92 8.83 -16.80 -5.81
C SER A 92 8.11 -15.90 -6.81
N CYS A 93 8.20 -14.60 -6.57
CA CYS A 93 7.69 -13.53 -7.42
C CYS A 93 8.84 -12.70 -8.03
N GLN A 94 8.58 -12.08 -9.19
CA GLN A 94 9.54 -11.23 -9.87
C GLN A 94 9.71 -9.86 -9.19
N THR A 95 8.66 -9.36 -8.52
CA THR A 95 8.68 -8.10 -7.75
C THR A 95 7.90 -8.24 -6.45
N GLY A 96 8.36 -7.54 -5.40
CA GLY A 96 7.73 -7.53 -4.07
C GLY A 96 7.74 -8.88 -3.34
N ASP A 97 8.52 -9.87 -3.79
CA ASP A 97 8.56 -11.20 -3.19
C ASP A 97 8.87 -11.12 -1.69
N CYS A 98 8.28 -11.98 -0.88
CA CYS A 98 8.40 -11.92 0.58
C CYS A 98 9.28 -13.02 1.17
N GLY A 99 10.04 -13.75 0.35
CA GLY A 99 11.05 -14.73 0.78
C GLY A 99 10.50 -15.95 1.54
N SER A 100 9.18 -16.07 1.72
CA SER A 100 8.55 -17.17 2.44
C SER A 100 8.55 -18.49 1.66
N GLY A 101 8.88 -18.45 0.36
CA GLY A 101 8.77 -19.58 -0.55
C GLY A 101 7.32 -19.98 -0.85
N GLN A 102 6.31 -19.18 -0.44
CA GLN A 102 4.90 -19.56 -0.40
C GLN A 102 3.99 -18.38 -0.77
N GLU A 103 2.74 -18.66 -1.12
CA GLU A 103 1.75 -17.59 -1.36
C GLU A 103 1.54 -16.74 -0.10
N GLU A 104 1.45 -17.38 1.07
CA GLU A 104 1.41 -16.71 2.37
C GLU A 104 2.80 -16.13 2.73
N CYS A 105 2.88 -14.82 3.03
CA CYS A 105 4.14 -14.18 3.42
C CYS A 105 4.57 -14.45 4.87
N ASN A 106 3.70 -15.07 5.68
CA ASN A 106 3.97 -15.60 7.02
C ASN A 106 4.48 -14.61 8.09
N GLY A 107 4.60 -13.31 7.78
CA GLY A 107 5.18 -12.29 8.65
C GLY A 107 6.44 -11.64 8.09
N SER A 108 6.90 -12.05 6.90
CA SER A 108 7.92 -11.34 6.14
C SER A 108 7.31 -10.16 5.38
N GLY A 109 8.10 -9.08 5.24
CA GLY A 109 7.77 -7.95 4.35
C GLY A 109 8.09 -8.24 2.88
N ALA A 110 7.81 -7.26 2.02
CA ALA A 110 8.26 -7.28 0.63
C ALA A 110 9.78 -7.09 0.55
N ALA A 111 10.44 -7.80 -0.36
CA ALA A 111 11.75 -7.44 -0.87
C ALA A 111 11.60 -6.24 -1.84
N PRO A 112 12.28 -5.10 -1.60
CA PRO A 112 12.23 -3.97 -2.51
C PRO A 112 12.81 -4.29 -3.90
N PRO A 113 12.37 -3.59 -4.96
CA PRO A 113 11.36 -2.54 -4.95
C PRO A 113 9.91 -3.03 -4.85
N ALA A 114 9.12 -2.36 -4.01
CA ALA A 114 7.69 -2.61 -3.84
C ALA A 114 6.93 -1.32 -3.53
N THR A 115 5.80 -1.12 -4.20
CA THR A 115 4.85 -0.04 -3.89
C THR A 115 4.06 -0.44 -2.64
N LEU A 116 4.11 0.36 -1.58
CA LEU A 116 3.48 0.04 -0.29
C LEU A 116 2.22 0.87 -0.07
N ALA A 117 1.21 0.29 0.57
CA ALA A 117 0.07 0.99 1.15
C ALA A 117 0.14 0.79 2.67
N GLU A 118 0.38 1.87 3.41
CA GLU A 118 0.69 1.85 4.84
C GLU A 118 -0.51 2.38 5.63
N PHE A 119 -0.79 1.77 6.79
CA PHE A 119 -1.96 2.08 7.61
C PHE A 119 -1.65 2.01 9.11
N THR A 120 -2.22 2.95 9.86
CA THR A 120 -2.36 2.89 11.33
C THR A 120 -3.77 3.35 11.69
N LEU A 121 -4.65 2.41 12.03
CA LEU A 121 -6.05 2.66 12.37
C LEU A 121 -6.19 3.17 13.82
N GLY A 122 -7.09 4.12 14.03
CA GLY A 122 -7.36 4.69 15.34
C GLY A 122 -8.26 3.79 16.21
N THR A 123 -8.05 3.81 17.53
CA THR A 123 -8.97 3.18 18.50
C THR A 123 -10.13 4.14 18.82
N GLY A 124 -10.96 4.43 17.81
CA GLY A 124 -11.97 5.49 17.87
C GLY A 124 -11.41 6.91 17.67
N GLY A 125 -10.20 7.02 17.10
CA GLY A 125 -9.55 8.27 16.73
C GLY A 125 -9.46 8.46 15.21
N LEU A 126 -8.44 9.20 14.76
CA LEU A 126 -8.04 9.25 13.36
C LEU A 126 -7.27 7.98 12.98
N ASP A 127 -7.60 7.46 11.81
CA ASP A 127 -6.75 6.58 11.03
C ASP A 127 -5.75 7.43 10.23
N PHE A 128 -4.54 6.89 10.06
CA PHE A 128 -3.49 7.44 9.20
C PHE A 128 -3.20 6.43 8.10
N TYR A 129 -3.11 6.89 6.85
CA TYR A 129 -2.82 6.04 5.71
C TYR A 129 -2.16 6.79 4.57
N ASP A 130 -1.34 6.07 3.81
CA ASP A 130 -0.62 6.58 2.65
C ASP A 130 -0.30 5.47 1.66
N VAL A 131 0.24 5.86 0.51
CA VAL A 131 0.95 4.95 -0.39
C VAL A 131 2.38 5.46 -0.51
N SER A 132 3.33 4.58 -0.24
CA SER A 132 4.74 4.89 -0.14
C SER A 132 5.57 4.23 -1.24
N LEU A 133 6.53 5.03 -1.75
CA LEU A 133 7.54 4.68 -2.74
C LEU A 133 8.95 4.72 -2.14
N VAL A 134 9.07 4.78 -0.81
CA VAL A 134 10.35 4.77 -0.08
C VAL A 134 11.10 3.47 -0.36
N ASP A 135 10.40 2.34 -0.32
CA ASP A 135 10.85 1.01 -0.73
C ASP A 135 10.75 0.81 -2.27
N GLY A 136 10.68 1.89 -3.07
CA GLY A 136 10.62 1.83 -4.53
C GLY A 136 9.21 1.68 -5.12
N TYR A 137 9.14 1.27 -6.39
CA TYR A 137 7.91 1.12 -7.15
C TYR A 137 7.94 -0.17 -7.98
N ASN A 138 6.81 -0.86 -8.11
CA ASN A 138 6.67 -2.03 -8.98
C ASN A 138 5.38 -2.02 -9.81
N LEU A 139 4.26 -1.52 -9.26
CA LEU A 139 2.99 -1.40 -9.98
C LEU A 139 2.13 -0.24 -9.46
N PRO A 140 1.23 0.35 -10.27
CA PRO A 140 0.42 1.48 -9.83
C PRO A 140 -0.57 1.03 -8.77
N MET A 141 -0.74 1.82 -7.72
CA MET A 141 -1.63 1.51 -6.59
C MET A 141 -2.26 2.79 -6.03
N ILE A 142 -3.54 2.71 -5.65
CA ILE A 142 -4.21 3.74 -4.85
C ILE A 142 -4.93 3.13 -3.65
N VAL A 143 -5.13 3.97 -2.64
CA VAL A 143 -6.03 3.74 -1.49
C VAL A 143 -7.14 4.79 -1.52
N GLU A 144 -8.39 4.34 -1.35
CA GLU A 144 -9.58 5.18 -1.30
C GLU A 144 -10.40 4.87 -0.02
N ALA A 145 -10.70 5.90 0.77
CA ALA A 145 -11.52 5.78 1.97
C ALA A 145 -13.01 5.95 1.65
N THR A 146 -13.88 5.18 2.32
CA THR A 146 -15.34 5.17 2.11
C THR A 146 -16.08 5.26 3.44
N GLY A 147 -17.13 6.09 3.50
CA GLY A 147 -18.06 6.20 4.64
C GLY A 147 -17.57 6.98 5.86
N GLY A 148 -16.26 7.20 6.00
CA GLY A 148 -15.67 7.91 7.13
C GLY A 148 -15.83 9.44 7.09
N THR A 149 -15.22 10.10 8.08
CA THR A 149 -15.28 11.55 8.28
C THR A 149 -13.87 12.15 8.46
N GLY A 150 -13.67 13.41 8.06
CA GLY A 150 -12.35 14.04 8.03
C GLY A 150 -11.93 14.39 6.59
N MET A 151 -10.63 14.34 6.30
CA MET A 151 -10.13 14.60 4.94
C MET A 151 -10.47 13.44 3.99
N CYS A 152 -10.24 12.19 4.43
CA CYS A 152 -10.63 10.96 3.74
C CYS A 152 -10.28 10.91 2.24
N ALA A 153 -9.22 11.61 1.85
CA ALA A 153 -8.84 11.78 0.46
C ALA A 153 -8.01 10.58 -0.02
N SER A 154 -8.09 10.27 -1.32
CA SER A 154 -7.34 9.15 -1.90
C SER A 154 -5.84 9.39 -1.91
N THR A 155 -5.05 8.33 -1.89
CA THR A 155 -3.58 8.39 -1.89
C THR A 155 -3.03 7.34 -2.85
N GLY A 156 -1.84 7.57 -3.43
CA GLY A 156 -1.24 6.65 -4.38
C GLY A 156 -0.80 7.20 -5.72
N CYS A 157 -0.31 6.27 -6.53
CA CYS A 157 0.21 6.53 -7.85
C CYS A 157 -0.56 5.77 -8.94
N VAL A 158 -1.19 6.54 -9.81
CA VAL A 158 -1.87 6.08 -11.04
C VAL A 158 -0.92 6.04 -12.25
N THR A 159 0.25 6.66 -12.14
CA THR A 159 1.27 6.71 -13.19
C THR A 159 2.09 5.42 -13.21
N ASP A 160 2.39 4.90 -14.40
CA ASP A 160 3.32 3.79 -14.60
C ASP A 160 4.77 4.29 -14.52
N LEU A 161 5.32 4.34 -13.31
CA LEU A 161 6.67 4.82 -13.01
C LEU A 161 7.77 3.99 -13.70
N ASN A 162 7.51 2.72 -14.00
CA ASN A 162 8.49 1.84 -14.66
C ASN A 162 8.90 2.36 -16.05
N ARG A 163 8.00 3.07 -16.75
CA ARG A 163 8.26 3.67 -18.07
C ARG A 163 9.27 4.81 -18.04
N VAL A 164 9.33 5.54 -16.93
CA VAL A 164 10.22 6.70 -16.72
C VAL A 164 11.37 6.41 -15.76
N CYS A 165 11.42 5.19 -15.22
CA CYS A 165 12.47 4.75 -14.30
C CYS A 165 13.87 4.90 -14.92
N PRO A 166 14.79 5.67 -14.29
CA PRO A 166 16.18 5.80 -14.72
C PRO A 166 16.90 4.45 -14.80
N SER A 167 17.89 4.34 -15.68
CA SER A 167 18.66 3.12 -15.94
C SER A 167 19.23 2.49 -14.68
N GLU A 168 19.78 3.32 -13.81
CA GLU A 168 20.47 3.03 -12.56
C GLU A 168 19.53 2.60 -11.41
N LEU A 169 18.22 2.85 -11.55
CA LEU A 169 17.19 2.40 -10.62
C LEU A 169 16.40 1.20 -11.13
N ARG A 170 16.55 0.84 -12.42
CA ARG A 170 15.69 -0.14 -13.09
C ARG A 170 16.12 -1.58 -12.78
N VAL A 171 15.16 -2.42 -12.39
CA VAL A 171 15.40 -3.85 -12.11
C VAL A 171 14.39 -4.74 -12.82
N GLY A 172 14.65 -6.07 -12.83
CA GLY A 172 13.71 -7.06 -13.35
C GLY A 172 13.33 -6.87 -14.82
N GLY A 173 14.25 -6.34 -15.65
CA GLY A 173 13.97 -6.01 -17.06
C GLY A 173 13.10 -4.76 -17.28
N GLY A 174 12.89 -3.94 -16.26
CA GLY A 174 11.93 -2.83 -16.28
C GLY A 174 10.57 -3.16 -15.65
N ALA A 175 10.46 -4.29 -14.95
CA ALA A 175 9.26 -4.63 -14.18
C ALA A 175 9.12 -3.85 -12.86
N ALA A 176 10.19 -3.22 -12.38
CA ALA A 176 10.18 -2.39 -11.18
C ALA A 176 11.31 -1.35 -11.17
N CYS A 177 11.16 -0.35 -10.29
CA CYS A 177 12.07 0.77 -10.10
C CYS A 177 12.46 0.90 -8.62
N LYS A 178 13.76 0.79 -8.32
CA LYS A 178 14.32 1.07 -6.98
C LYS A 178 14.13 2.52 -6.58
N SER A 179 13.99 2.78 -5.28
CA SER A 179 14.27 4.11 -4.75
C SER A 179 15.78 4.38 -4.74
N ALA A 180 16.19 5.62 -4.46
CA ALA A 180 17.61 5.94 -4.33
C ALA A 180 18.28 5.27 -3.12
N CYS A 181 17.53 5.03 -2.03
CA CYS A 181 18.06 4.27 -0.90
C CYS A 181 18.37 2.82 -1.34
N GLU A 182 17.40 2.16 -1.96
CA GLU A 182 17.54 0.79 -2.47
C GLU A 182 18.62 0.61 -3.55
N ALA A 183 18.95 1.67 -4.30
CA ALA A 183 19.97 1.62 -5.33
C ALA A 183 21.39 1.92 -4.82
N PHE A 184 21.54 2.83 -3.85
CA PHE A 184 22.85 3.39 -3.48
C PHE A 184 23.23 3.21 -2.01
N GLY A 185 22.27 2.92 -1.11
CA GLY A 185 22.50 2.69 0.31
C GLY A 185 23.08 3.87 1.09
N SER A 186 23.14 5.07 0.50
CA SER A 186 23.82 6.21 1.12
C SER A 186 22.94 6.86 2.20
N PRO A 187 23.51 7.37 3.31
CA PRO A 187 22.77 7.99 4.38
C PRO A 187 21.85 9.14 3.93
N GLU A 188 22.25 9.89 2.90
CA GLU A 188 21.48 10.99 2.28
C GLU A 188 20.19 10.51 1.62
N TYR A 189 20.19 9.32 1.02
CA TYR A 189 19.02 8.76 0.35
C TYR A 189 18.14 7.92 1.27
N CYS A 190 18.76 7.24 2.25
CA CYS A 190 18.08 6.42 3.24
C CYS A 190 17.66 7.20 4.50
N CYS A 191 17.91 8.51 4.55
CA CYS A 191 17.67 9.38 5.69
C CYS A 191 18.18 8.80 7.03
N SER A 192 19.43 8.33 7.04
CA SER A 192 20.03 7.64 8.19
C SER A 192 21.29 8.36 8.69
N GLY A 193 21.80 7.96 9.87
CA GLY A 193 22.98 8.59 10.47
C GLY A 193 22.80 10.11 10.67
N ALA A 194 23.65 10.92 10.06
CA ALA A 194 23.55 12.39 10.10
C ALA A 194 22.29 12.95 9.40
N PHE A 195 21.63 12.15 8.57
CA PHE A 195 20.44 12.48 7.80
C PHE A 195 19.16 11.91 8.44
N ASN A 196 19.21 11.43 9.69
CA ASN A 196 18.07 10.91 10.44
C ASN A 196 17.09 11.99 10.95
N SER A 197 16.98 13.10 10.24
CA SER A 197 16.00 14.15 10.54
C SER A 197 15.51 14.83 9.26
N PRO A 198 14.27 15.35 9.26
CA PRO A 198 13.73 16.15 8.15
C PRO A 198 14.53 17.42 7.85
N ALA A 199 15.27 17.95 8.83
CA ALA A 199 16.12 19.12 8.64
C ALA A 199 17.42 18.81 7.89
N SER A 200 17.90 17.55 7.98
CA SER A 200 19.13 17.09 7.33
C SER A 200 18.86 16.28 6.05
N CYS A 201 17.89 15.37 6.03
CA CYS A 201 17.50 14.65 4.81
C CYS A 201 16.67 15.53 3.88
N ARG A 202 17.18 15.81 2.67
CA ARG A 202 16.51 16.67 1.68
C ARG A 202 16.06 15.85 0.47
N PRO A 203 14.99 16.28 -0.24
CA PRO A 203 14.55 15.59 -1.45
C PRO A 203 15.68 15.51 -2.49
N SER A 204 15.97 14.31 -2.97
CA SER A 204 16.95 14.07 -4.04
C SER A 204 16.32 14.26 -5.42
N VAL A 205 17.15 14.27 -6.48
CA VAL A 205 16.64 14.25 -7.87
C VAL A 205 15.76 13.03 -8.15
N TYR A 206 16.02 11.89 -7.49
CA TYR A 206 15.26 10.66 -7.64
C TYR A 206 13.92 10.70 -6.91
N SER A 207 13.89 11.17 -5.65
CA SER A 207 12.61 11.30 -4.92
C SER A 207 11.74 12.41 -5.50
N GLN A 208 12.33 13.51 -5.98
CA GLN A 208 11.59 14.54 -6.73
C GLN A 208 10.98 13.98 -8.03
N MET A 209 11.64 13.04 -8.72
CA MET A 209 11.07 12.36 -9.89
C MET A 209 9.87 11.48 -9.52
N PHE A 210 9.99 10.69 -8.45
CA PHE A 210 8.87 9.90 -7.91
C PHE A 210 7.69 10.80 -7.49
N LYS A 211 7.93 11.87 -6.72
CA LYS A 211 6.89 12.84 -6.32
C LYS A 211 6.25 13.53 -7.52
N SER A 212 7.02 13.85 -8.57
CA SER A 212 6.49 14.48 -9.79
C SER A 212 5.55 13.55 -10.57
N ALA A 213 5.84 12.25 -10.61
CA ALA A 213 4.98 11.25 -11.23
C ALA A 213 3.78 10.84 -10.34
N CYS A 214 3.97 10.89 -9.03
CA CYS A 214 3.06 10.40 -8.00
C CYS A 214 2.89 11.44 -6.87
N PRO A 215 2.25 12.60 -7.11
CA PRO A 215 2.23 13.72 -6.16
C PRO A 215 1.39 13.46 -4.89
N ARG A 216 0.69 12.33 -4.82
CA ARG A 216 -0.10 11.87 -3.66
C ARG A 216 0.50 10.63 -3.01
N SER A 217 1.82 10.43 -3.10
CA SER A 217 2.55 9.31 -2.50
C SER A 217 3.80 9.80 -1.77
N TYR A 218 4.25 9.06 -0.76
CA TYR A 218 5.57 9.27 -0.18
C TYR A 218 6.65 8.90 -1.19
N SER A 219 7.61 9.79 -1.43
CA SER A 219 8.73 9.60 -2.38
C SER A 219 10.09 9.37 -1.71
N TYR A 220 10.20 9.68 -0.42
CA TYR A 220 11.33 9.37 0.47
C TYR A 220 10.88 9.48 1.95
N ALA A 221 11.69 8.98 2.89
CA ALA A 221 11.27 8.78 4.28
C ALA A 221 10.78 10.04 5.03
N TYR A 222 11.24 11.23 4.60
CA TYR A 222 10.86 12.54 5.16
C TYR A 222 10.13 13.44 4.14
N ASP A 223 9.33 12.85 3.25
CA ASP A 223 8.47 13.62 2.33
C ASP A 223 7.47 14.50 3.09
N ASP A 224 7.00 15.55 2.42
CA ASP A 224 6.13 16.56 3.00
C ASP A 224 4.72 15.99 3.37
N PRO A 225 3.98 16.63 4.29
CA PRO A 225 2.67 16.16 4.74
C PRO A 225 1.56 16.08 3.68
N THR A 226 1.79 16.42 2.41
CA THR A 226 0.81 16.13 1.34
C THR A 226 0.67 14.65 1.02
N SER A 227 1.53 13.79 1.58
CA SER A 227 1.53 12.34 1.34
C SER A 227 0.86 11.49 2.45
N THR A 228 0.71 11.99 3.69
CA THR A 228 -0.09 11.33 4.75
C THR A 228 -1.54 11.81 4.70
N PHE A 229 -2.49 10.89 4.70
CA PHE A 229 -3.92 11.18 4.72
C PHE A 229 -4.59 10.65 5.99
N THR A 230 -5.63 11.35 6.43
CA THR A 230 -6.37 11.00 7.65
C THR A 230 -7.86 10.91 7.42
N CYS A 231 -8.49 9.97 8.11
CA CYS A 231 -9.92 9.74 8.09
C CYS A 231 -10.34 9.11 9.43
N SER A 232 -11.61 9.20 9.80
CA SER A 232 -12.16 8.52 10.99
C SER A 232 -13.33 7.63 10.60
N ALA A 233 -13.31 6.38 11.08
CA ALA A 233 -14.37 5.39 10.88
C ALA A 233 -14.69 5.10 9.40
N ALA A 234 -13.65 4.91 8.58
CA ALA A 234 -13.76 4.52 7.18
C ALA A 234 -13.54 3.01 6.95
N ASP A 235 -14.14 2.51 5.86
CA ASP A 235 -13.66 1.34 5.14
C ASP A 235 -12.68 1.81 4.03
N TYR A 236 -11.73 0.97 3.63
CA TYR A 236 -10.67 1.32 2.66
C TYR A 236 -10.65 0.35 1.48
N THR A 237 -10.44 0.89 0.28
CA THR A 237 -10.23 0.10 -0.95
C THR A 237 -8.80 0.30 -1.43
N VAL A 238 -8.04 -0.80 -1.55
CA VAL A 238 -6.68 -0.84 -2.13
C VAL A 238 -6.81 -1.34 -3.56
N THR A 239 -6.60 -0.47 -4.54
CA THR A 239 -6.74 -0.81 -5.96
C THR A 239 -5.38 -0.89 -6.64
N PHE A 240 -5.07 -2.04 -7.23
CA PHE A 240 -3.88 -2.26 -8.06
C PHE A 240 -4.19 -1.99 -9.54
N CYS A 241 -3.24 -1.35 -10.24
CA CYS A 241 -3.39 -0.77 -11.58
C CYS A 241 -4.72 0.01 -11.75
N PRO A 242 -5.04 0.97 -10.85
CA PRO A 242 -6.23 1.78 -10.97
C PRO A 242 -6.30 2.44 -12.34
N SER A 243 -7.52 2.54 -12.87
CA SER A 243 -7.74 3.29 -14.09
C SER A 243 -7.36 4.75 -13.85
N MET A 244 -6.27 5.21 -14.47
CA MET A 244 -6.26 6.56 -15.01
C MET A 244 -7.60 6.72 -15.74
N PRO A 245 -8.45 7.73 -15.43
CA PRO A 245 -9.59 8.03 -16.27
C PRO A 245 -9.00 8.32 -17.65
N SER A 246 -9.12 7.33 -18.53
CA SER A 246 -8.51 7.42 -19.84
C SER A 246 -9.04 8.68 -20.47
N GLN A 247 -8.19 9.41 -21.20
CA GLN A 247 -8.62 10.41 -22.17
C GLN A 247 -9.62 9.72 -23.08
N LYS A 248 -10.90 9.75 -22.70
CA LYS A 248 -11.99 9.07 -23.37
C LYS A 248 -12.12 9.86 -24.64
N SER A 249 -11.47 9.35 -25.69
CA SER A 249 -11.41 9.95 -27.02
C SER A 249 -12.77 10.57 -27.27
N SER A 250 -12.79 11.90 -27.16
CA SER A 250 -13.96 12.68 -27.47
C SER A 250 -14.15 12.44 -28.95
N LYS A 251 -15.06 11.53 -29.27
CA LYS A 251 -15.62 11.42 -30.61
C LYS A 251 -16.31 12.75 -30.83
N ASP A 252 -15.55 13.72 -31.34
CA ASP A 252 -16.08 14.99 -31.78
C ASP A 252 -17.22 14.66 -32.75
N PRO A 253 -18.43 15.18 -32.50
CA PRO A 253 -19.49 15.05 -33.47
C PRO A 253 -19.04 15.77 -34.74
N THR A 254 -18.96 15.02 -35.84
CA THR A 254 -18.56 15.51 -37.16
C THR A 254 -19.27 16.83 -37.49
N PRO A 255 -18.54 17.94 -37.75
CA PRO A 255 -19.17 19.20 -38.11
C PRO A 255 -19.93 19.06 -39.43
N THR A 256 -21.26 19.11 -39.35
CA THR A 256 -22.10 19.18 -40.55
C THR A 256 -21.87 20.54 -41.19
N THR A 257 -21.11 20.56 -42.29
CA THR A 257 -20.76 21.78 -43.01
C THR A 257 -21.91 22.19 -43.91
N THR A 258 -22.78 23.07 -43.41
CA THR A 258 -23.79 23.74 -44.24
C THR A 258 -23.11 24.78 -45.13
N THR A 259 -23.45 24.73 -46.42
CA THR A 259 -22.89 25.53 -47.50
C THR A 259 -22.89 27.04 -47.24
N THR A 260 -21.77 27.70 -47.51
CA THR A 260 -21.76 29.08 -48.04
C THR A 260 -20.64 29.17 -49.07
N ALA A 261 -21.00 29.49 -50.31
CA ALA A 261 -20.05 29.58 -51.40
C ALA A 261 -19.34 30.94 -51.38
N THR A 262 -18.01 30.94 -51.52
CA THR A 262 -17.26 32.11 -52.03
C THR A 262 -16.06 31.59 -52.82
N THR A 263 -16.03 31.93 -54.11
CA THR A 263 -14.99 31.59 -55.08
C THR A 263 -13.66 32.29 -54.76
N THR A 264 -12.51 31.63 -54.95
CA THR A 264 -11.27 32.16 -55.61
C THR A 264 -10.14 31.09 -55.65
N THR A 265 -9.90 30.55 -56.85
CA THR A 265 -8.60 30.23 -57.52
C THR A 265 -7.51 29.36 -56.84
N THR A 266 -7.25 28.19 -57.48
CA THR A 266 -5.97 27.52 -57.86
C THR A 266 -4.63 28.13 -57.35
N THR A 267 -3.57 27.44 -56.88
CA THR A 267 -2.88 26.14 -57.17
C THR A 267 -2.17 25.59 -55.89
N GLY A 268 -1.47 24.44 -55.79
CA GLY A 268 -1.15 23.30 -56.68
C GLY A 268 0.23 22.65 -56.35
N ALA A 269 0.48 21.40 -56.79
CA ALA A 269 1.66 20.51 -56.54
C ALA A 269 1.85 20.04 -55.07
N THR A 270 2.05 18.77 -54.66
CA THR A 270 2.54 17.45 -55.17
C THR A 270 4.02 17.13 -54.94
N ASN A 271 4.25 15.87 -54.52
CA ASN A 271 5.50 15.10 -54.42
C ASN A 271 6.35 15.32 -53.14
N ALA A 272 7.15 14.38 -52.66
CA ALA A 272 7.16 12.91 -52.66
C ALA A 272 8.45 12.46 -51.95
N GLU A 273 8.44 11.24 -51.43
CA GLU A 273 9.55 10.40 -50.95
C GLU A 273 10.99 10.76 -51.37
N THR A 274 11.96 10.58 -50.46
CA THR A 274 13.01 9.55 -50.68
C THR A 274 13.75 9.16 -49.41
N SER A 275 13.93 7.84 -49.25
CA SER A 275 14.88 7.20 -48.33
C SER A 275 16.30 7.23 -48.88
N LEU A 276 17.33 7.21 -48.02
CA LEU A 276 18.63 6.63 -48.39
C LEU A 276 19.28 5.90 -47.19
N SER A 277 20.00 4.82 -47.51
CA SER A 277 20.64 3.89 -46.56
C SER A 277 22.17 4.09 -46.52
N GLY A 278 22.85 3.56 -45.51
CA GLY A 278 24.30 3.65 -45.36
C GLY A 278 24.91 2.71 -44.31
N THR A 279 25.45 1.58 -44.78
CA THR A 279 26.28 0.57 -44.06
C THR A 279 27.77 0.75 -44.42
N ASP A 280 28.78 0.19 -43.74
CA ASP A 280 28.90 -0.71 -42.56
C ASP A 280 30.27 -0.46 -41.87
N THR A 281 30.56 -1.08 -40.71
CA THR A 281 31.80 -1.87 -40.41
C THR A 281 32.07 -2.09 -38.91
N THR A 282 32.73 -3.22 -38.60
CA THR A 282 32.95 -3.83 -37.27
C THR A 282 34.46 -4.16 -37.06
N PRO A 283 34.91 -5.07 -36.16
CA PRO A 283 34.74 -5.19 -34.69
C PRO A 283 36.10 -5.24 -33.92
N VAL A 284 36.10 -5.24 -32.58
CA VAL A 284 37.22 -5.71 -31.73
C VAL A 284 36.68 -6.51 -30.53
N ALA A 285 37.42 -7.55 -30.07
CA ALA A 285 37.01 -8.47 -29.01
C ALA A 285 38.14 -8.82 -28.03
N GLY A 286 37.77 -9.33 -26.84
CA GLY A 286 38.64 -9.94 -25.82
C GLY A 286 38.93 -9.04 -24.60
N SER A 287 39.13 -9.54 -23.36
CA SER A 287 39.01 -10.89 -22.78
C SER A 287 38.94 -10.81 -21.24
N GLU A 288 38.49 -11.86 -20.54
CA GLU A 288 38.60 -11.98 -19.07
C GLU A 288 40.05 -12.13 -18.56
N PRO A 289 40.29 -12.05 -17.23
CA PRO A 289 40.38 -13.33 -16.49
C PRO A 289 39.70 -13.32 -15.10
N GLY A 290 39.27 -14.49 -14.64
CA GLY A 290 38.77 -14.71 -13.28
C GLY A 290 39.79 -15.37 -12.34
N SER A 291 39.60 -15.19 -11.03
CA SER A 291 40.17 -16.02 -9.96
C SER A 291 39.33 -15.89 -8.69
N GLY A 292 39.07 -16.99 -8.00
CA GLY A 292 38.21 -17.04 -6.82
C GLY A 292 38.95 -17.41 -5.53
N LEU A 293 38.34 -17.06 -4.40
CA LEU A 293 38.61 -17.59 -3.06
C LEU A 293 37.36 -17.34 -2.21
N GLY A 294 37.00 -18.28 -1.33
CA GLY A 294 35.75 -18.24 -0.54
C GLY A 294 35.99 -18.24 0.97
N VAL A 295 34.90 -18.49 1.72
CA VAL A 295 34.83 -18.55 3.21
C VAL A 295 34.86 -17.15 3.87
N THR A 296 34.07 -16.80 4.90
CA THR A 296 33.08 -17.48 5.77
C THR A 296 31.71 -16.80 5.71
N GLY A 297 30.65 -17.49 6.11
CA GLY A 297 29.34 -16.87 6.35
C GLY A 297 29.31 -15.96 7.57
N SER A 298 28.42 -14.98 7.54
CA SER A 298 27.92 -14.20 8.68
C SER A 298 26.51 -13.80 8.30
N ASP A 299 25.51 -14.29 9.04
CA ASP A 299 24.10 -14.04 8.72
C ASP A 299 23.80 -12.53 8.81
N PRO A 300 23.13 -11.91 7.83
CA PRO A 300 22.59 -10.58 8.00
C PRO A 300 21.48 -10.60 9.05
N GLU A 301 21.48 -9.63 9.96
CA GLU A 301 20.28 -9.34 10.77
C GLU A 301 19.08 -9.04 9.86
N PRO A 302 17.84 -9.28 10.31
CA PRO A 302 16.66 -8.92 9.52
C PRO A 302 16.62 -7.41 9.32
N ASP A 303 16.72 -7.01 8.06
CA ASP A 303 16.77 -5.61 7.65
C ASP A 303 15.51 -4.87 8.11
N PHE A 304 15.69 -3.84 8.93
CA PHE A 304 14.61 -2.96 9.38
C PHE A 304 14.27 -2.02 8.23
N GLY A 305 13.39 -2.47 7.33
CA GLY A 305 12.96 -1.72 6.15
C GLY A 305 12.62 -0.26 6.47
N SER A 306 13.04 0.64 5.58
CA SER A 306 13.01 2.09 5.77
C SER A 306 11.59 2.66 5.73
N GLY A 307 10.84 2.49 6.82
CA GLY A 307 9.48 2.97 6.93
C GLY A 307 9.36 4.49 6.81
N SER A 308 8.27 4.95 6.18
CA SER A 308 7.90 6.37 6.09
C SER A 308 7.69 6.96 7.50
N GLN A 309 8.27 8.12 7.82
CA GLN A 309 7.92 8.83 9.05
C GLN A 309 6.80 9.85 8.79
N ALA A 310 5.61 9.55 9.33
CA ALA A 310 4.40 10.32 9.09
C ALA A 310 4.42 11.70 9.78
N MET A 311 3.92 12.70 9.05
CA MET A 311 3.80 14.07 9.53
C MET A 311 2.38 14.42 9.98
N LEU A 312 2.27 15.06 11.14
CA LEU A 312 1.02 15.64 11.60
C LEU A 312 0.79 17.03 11.00
N ALA A 313 -0.48 17.44 10.95
CA ALA A 313 -0.91 18.71 10.39
C ALA A 313 -0.42 19.95 11.17
N ASP A 314 0.12 19.77 12.37
CA ASP A 314 0.77 20.81 13.18
C ASP A 314 2.28 20.97 12.88
N GLY A 315 2.81 20.19 11.94
CA GLY A 315 4.23 20.18 11.59
C GLY A 315 5.11 19.34 12.51
N SER A 316 4.53 18.55 13.42
CA SER A 316 5.28 17.58 14.22
C SER A 316 5.46 16.25 13.50
N TRP A 317 6.69 15.75 13.51
CA TRP A 317 7.06 14.46 12.95
C TRP A 317 6.80 13.36 13.98
N MET A 318 5.95 12.38 13.68
CA MET A 318 5.81 11.20 14.51
C MET A 318 6.81 10.14 14.06
N ALA A 319 7.87 9.96 14.86
CA ALA A 319 8.75 8.82 14.72
C ALA A 319 7.96 7.50 14.92
N ASP A 320 8.15 6.56 14.00
CA ASP A 320 7.93 5.12 14.13
C ASP A 320 6.56 4.62 14.64
N MET A 321 5.48 5.40 14.48
CA MET A 321 4.11 4.91 14.71
C MET A 321 3.61 3.99 13.58
N ALA A 322 4.24 4.03 12.40
CA ALA A 322 4.06 3.05 11.32
C ALA A 322 4.98 1.82 11.46
N MET A 323 5.96 1.83 12.38
CA MET A 323 6.95 0.76 12.59
C MET A 323 7.26 0.62 14.10
N GLY A 324 6.23 0.23 14.86
CA GLY A 324 6.11 0.46 16.31
C GLY A 324 7.29 0.09 17.23
N GLY A 325 7.83 1.12 17.90
CA GLY A 325 8.62 0.99 19.13
C GLY A 325 7.75 0.69 20.36
N SER A 326 8.17 -0.25 21.22
CA SER A 326 7.31 -0.86 22.24
C SER A 326 7.16 -0.04 23.54
N ALA A 327 5.91 0.19 23.96
CA ALA A 327 5.54 0.38 25.36
C ALA A 327 4.28 -0.44 25.70
N ARG A 328 4.43 -1.49 26.53
CA ARG A 328 3.32 -2.35 26.95
C ARG A 328 2.33 -1.59 27.84
N VAL A 329 1.16 -1.24 27.31
CA VAL A 329 0.00 -0.85 28.13
C VAL A 329 -0.90 -2.06 28.36
N TYR A 330 -0.88 -2.61 29.58
CA TYR A 330 -1.81 -3.66 29.98
C TYR A 330 -3.25 -3.11 30.03
N CYS A 331 -4.16 -3.73 29.27
CA CYS A 331 -5.56 -3.31 29.25
C CYS A 331 -6.30 -3.76 30.54
N HIS A 332 -6.72 -2.79 31.36
CA HIS A 332 -7.40 -3.02 32.65
C HIS A 332 -8.86 -3.54 32.55
N SER A 333 -9.34 -3.89 31.36
CA SER A 333 -10.75 -4.22 31.09
C SER A 333 -11.23 -5.54 31.73
N ALA A 334 -10.34 -6.50 31.94
CA ALA A 334 -10.69 -7.82 32.47
C ALA A 334 -11.28 -7.80 33.90
N LEU A 335 -10.85 -6.87 34.76
CA LEU A 335 -11.31 -6.83 36.16
C LEU A 335 -12.74 -6.31 36.34
N ARG A 336 -13.30 -5.54 35.39
CA ARG A 336 -14.68 -5.03 35.51
C ARG A 336 -15.74 -6.09 35.18
N ALA A 337 -15.41 -7.09 34.37
CA ALA A 337 -16.34 -8.16 33.99
C ALA A 337 -16.69 -9.09 35.17
N ALA A 338 -15.70 -9.44 36.00
CA ALA A 338 -15.90 -10.33 37.15
C ALA A 338 -16.85 -9.75 38.22
N GLY A 339 -16.79 -8.42 38.45
CA GLY A 339 -17.60 -7.75 39.47
C GLY A 339 -19.11 -7.76 39.16
N PHE A 340 -19.50 -7.63 37.90
CA PHE A 340 -20.93 -7.61 37.53
C PHE A 340 -21.59 -9.00 37.58
N ILE A 341 -20.87 -10.05 37.20
CA ILE A 341 -21.41 -11.43 37.23
C ILE A 341 -21.75 -11.85 38.68
N ALA A 342 -20.89 -11.49 39.65
CA ALA A 342 -21.13 -11.74 41.07
C ALA A 342 -22.38 -10.99 41.60
N SER A 343 -22.62 -9.75 41.14
CA SER A 343 -23.79 -8.96 41.53
C SER A 343 -25.10 -9.57 41.00
N THR A 344 -25.14 -10.08 39.77
CA THR A 344 -26.34 -10.69 39.21
C THR A 344 -26.71 -12.02 39.87
N TYR A 345 -25.72 -12.85 40.25
CA TYR A 345 -25.99 -14.07 41.01
C TYR A 345 -26.52 -13.79 42.42
N LEU A 346 -26.03 -12.73 43.07
CA LEU A 346 -26.50 -12.34 44.41
C LEU A 346 -27.95 -11.82 44.39
N ILE A 347 -28.38 -11.16 43.31
CA ILE A 347 -29.77 -10.67 43.19
C ILE A 347 -30.74 -11.85 42.96
N ILE A 348 -30.37 -12.83 42.12
CA ILE A 348 -31.24 -13.99 41.81
C ILE A 348 -31.48 -14.85 43.05
N SER A 349 -30.48 -15.00 43.94
CA SER A 349 -30.61 -15.76 45.19
C SER A 349 -31.34 -15.03 46.33
N ILE A 350 -31.69 -13.75 46.17
CA ILE A 350 -32.53 -12.99 47.11
C ILE A 350 -34.03 -13.10 46.78
N PHE A 351 -34.37 -13.53 45.55
CA PHE A 351 -35.76 -13.63 45.05
C PHE A 351 -36.19 -15.07 44.70
N SER A 352 -35.51 -16.08 45.26
CA SER A 352 -35.87 -17.52 45.16
C SER A 352 -36.32 -18.07 46.50
#